data_AF-A0A2G6DN07-F1
#
_entry.id   AF-A0A2G6DN07-F1
#
_cell.length_a   1.000
_cell.length_b   1.000
_cell.length_c   1.000
_cell.angle_alpha   90.00
_cell.angle_beta   90.00
_cell.angle_gamma   90.00
#
_symmetry.space_group_name_H-M   'P 1'
#
loop_
_entity.id
_entity.type
_entity.pdbx_description
1 polymer ?
#
loop_
_entity_poly.entity_id
_entity_poly.type
_entity_poly.pdbx_seq_one_letter_code
_entity_poly.pdbx_strand_id
1 'polypeptide(L)'
;LVTALSQSIGSDNKGLAAFLMLLVGLFITMGIGSSFSTVPIIASIYVPLCLSFGFSPLATVAIVGVAAALGDAGSPASDSTLGPTSGLNADGKHDHIWDSVVPTFLHFNLPLLVFGWIAAMVL
;
A
#
# COMPACT_ATOMS: atom_id res chain seq x y z
N LEU A 1 9.27 -6.94 14.76
CA LEU A 1 8.17 -6.98 13.77
C LEU A 1 8.39 -8.09 12.74
N VAL A 2 9.47 -8.05 11.94
CA VAL A 2 9.84 -9.09 10.95
C VAL A 2 9.85 -10.50 11.56
N THR A 3 10.61 -10.72 12.63
CA THR A 3 10.69 -12.05 13.29
C THR A 3 9.36 -12.50 13.89
N ALA A 4 8.54 -11.57 14.40
CA ALA A 4 7.23 -11.88 14.98
C ALA A 4 6.20 -12.28 13.89
N LEU A 5 6.22 -11.60 12.74
CA LEU A 5 5.37 -11.93 11.59
C LEU A 5 5.81 -13.25 10.94
N SER A 6 7.12 -13.48 10.78
CA SER A 6 7.64 -14.74 10.24
C SER A 6 7.37 -15.95 11.13
N GLN A 7 7.38 -15.78 12.46
CA GLN A 7 7.06 -16.86 13.39
C GLN A 7 5.56 -17.17 13.49
N SER A 8 4.67 -16.18 13.30
CA SER A 8 3.21 -16.42 13.40
C SER A 8 2.55 -16.90 12.10
N ILE A 9 3.11 -16.56 10.94
CA ILE A 9 2.48 -16.85 9.64
C ILE A 9 2.89 -18.22 9.08
N GLY A 10 4.03 -18.77 9.52
CA GLY A 10 4.57 -20.03 9.01
C GLY A 10 5.06 -19.91 7.57
N SER A 11 6.12 -20.64 7.23
CA SER A 11 6.71 -20.65 5.89
C SER A 11 5.77 -21.18 4.79
N ASP A 12 4.70 -21.90 5.17
CA ASP A 12 3.76 -22.54 4.24
C ASP A 12 2.68 -21.60 3.69
N ASN A 13 2.52 -20.38 4.21
CA ASN A 13 1.45 -19.46 3.77
C ASN A 13 1.98 -18.16 3.16
N LYS A 14 2.74 -18.28 2.05
CA LYS A 14 3.21 -17.13 1.25
C LYS A 14 2.07 -16.20 0.83
N GLY A 15 0.88 -16.74 0.54
CA GLY A 15 -0.30 -15.94 0.20
C GLY A 15 -0.75 -15.03 1.33
N LEU A 16 -0.86 -15.56 2.55
CA LEU A 16 -1.19 -14.76 3.72
C LEU A 16 -0.09 -13.75 4.05
N ALA A 17 1.17 -14.12 3.89
CA ALA A 17 2.30 -13.20 4.07
C ALA A 17 2.22 -12.00 3.11
N ALA A 18 2.02 -12.24 1.81
CA ALA A 18 1.88 -11.18 0.82
C ALA A 18 0.68 -10.26 1.12
N PHE A 19 -0.47 -10.83 1.46
CA PHE A 19 -1.66 -10.04 1.79
C PHE A 19 -1.45 -9.14 3.02
N LEU A 20 -0.86 -9.70 4.10
CA LEU A 20 -0.57 -8.92 5.31
C LEU A 20 0.50 -7.86 5.06
N MET A 21 1.50 -8.14 4.23
CA MET A 21 2.49 -7.13 3.81
C MET A 21 1.82 -5.98 3.06
N LEU A 22 0.88 -6.25 2.15
CA LEU A 22 0.15 -5.17 1.46
C LEU A 22 -0.74 -4.36 2.40
N LEU A 23 -1.42 -5.01 3.35
CA LEU A 23 -2.23 -4.31 4.37
C LEU A 23 -1.37 -3.45 5.29
N VAL A 24 -0.25 -3.97 5.80
CA VAL A 24 0.67 -3.18 6.63
C VAL A 24 1.25 -2.02 5.81
N GLY A 25 1.54 -2.25 4.53
CA GLY A 25 2.01 -1.25 3.59
C GLY A 25 1.02 -0.09 3.49
N LEU A 26 -0.25 -0.40 3.25
CA LEU A 26 -1.34 0.57 3.21
C LEU A 26 -1.40 1.44 4.48
N PHE A 27 -1.32 0.86 5.67
CA PHE A 27 -1.34 1.64 6.91
C PHE A 27 -0.12 2.55 7.07
N ILE A 28 1.08 2.06 6.74
CA ILE A 28 2.32 2.84 6.80
C ILE A 28 2.25 4.01 5.81
N THR A 29 1.88 3.74 4.56
CA THR A 29 1.92 4.73 3.49
C THR A 29 0.79 5.74 3.59
N MET A 30 -0.38 5.35 4.09
CA MET A 30 -1.48 6.29 4.37
C MET A 30 -1.05 7.37 5.39
N GLY A 31 -0.24 7.01 6.39
CA GLY A 31 0.29 7.97 7.36
C GLY A 31 1.36 8.92 6.80
N ILE A 32 2.03 8.56 5.70
CA ILE A 32 3.08 9.38 5.07
C ILE A 32 2.49 10.30 3.99
N GLY A 33 1.53 9.82 3.19
CA GLY A 33 0.86 10.65 2.17
C GLY A 33 1.72 11.00 0.95
N SER A 34 2.80 10.26 0.67
CA SER A 34 3.62 10.50 -0.53
C SER A 34 4.19 9.21 -1.11
N SER A 35 3.92 8.95 -2.39
CA SER A 35 4.46 7.80 -3.12
C SER A 35 6.00 7.80 -3.18
N PHE A 36 6.61 8.97 -3.39
CA PHE A 36 8.06 9.03 -3.63
C PHE A 36 8.89 8.75 -2.37
N SER A 37 8.43 9.21 -1.20
CA SER A 37 9.12 9.01 0.07
C SER A 37 8.85 7.63 0.70
N THR A 38 7.72 7.00 0.36
CA THR A 38 7.33 5.69 0.92
C THR A 38 8.10 4.52 0.31
N VAL A 39 8.46 4.57 -0.98
CA VAL A 39 9.18 3.47 -1.65
C VAL A 39 10.50 3.10 -0.95
N PRO A 40 11.44 4.04 -0.66
CA PRO A 40 12.69 3.69 0.00
C PRO A 40 12.48 3.12 1.42
N ILE A 41 11.51 3.66 2.16
CA ILE A 41 11.18 3.22 3.52
C ILE A 41 10.66 1.78 3.49
N ILE A 42 9.64 1.50 2.67
CA ILE A 42 9.06 0.16 2.55
C ILE A 42 10.06 -0.84 1.99
N ALA A 43 10.82 -0.47 0.96
CA ALA A 43 11.81 -1.36 0.36
C ALA A 43 12.84 -1.86 1.39
N SER A 44 13.31 -0.98 2.29
CA SER A 44 14.26 -1.36 3.34
C SER A 44 13.74 -2.43 4.31
N ILE A 45 12.43 -2.51 4.50
CA ILE A 45 11.76 -3.46 5.41
C ILE A 45 11.29 -4.70 4.64
N TYR A 46 10.70 -4.51 3.46
CA TYR A 46 9.97 -5.57 2.75
C TYR A 46 10.89 -6.44 1.89
N VAL A 47 11.95 -5.89 1.32
CA VAL A 47 12.93 -6.70 0.56
C VAL A 47 13.54 -7.82 1.41
N PRO A 48 14.13 -7.56 2.60
CA PRO A 48 14.67 -8.65 3.42
C PRO A 48 13.60 -9.61 3.93
N LEU A 49 12.38 -9.12 4.18
CA LEU A 49 11.25 -9.95 4.60
C LEU A 49 10.81 -10.91 3.48
N CYS A 50 10.66 -10.40 2.25
CA CYS A 50 10.32 -11.19 1.07
C CYS A 50 11.37 -12.27 0.77
N LEU A 51 12.65 -11.93 0.90
CA LEU A 51 13.75 -12.90 0.76
C LEU A 51 13.66 -14.01 1.82
N SER A 52 13.33 -13.66 3.06
CA SER A 52 13.18 -14.62 4.17
C SER A 52 11.98 -15.56 3.96
N PHE A 53 10.90 -15.09 3.33
CA PHE A 53 9.75 -15.91 2.94
C PHE A 53 9.94 -16.63 1.59
N GLY A 54 11.07 -16.42 0.90
CA GLY A 54 11.37 -17.06 -0.38
C GLY A 54 10.48 -16.59 -1.53
N PHE A 55 10.12 -15.30 -1.57
CA PHE A 55 9.52 -14.68 -2.75
C PHE A 55 10.57 -14.46 -3.84
N SER A 56 10.14 -14.47 -5.10
CA SER A 56 11.00 -14.10 -6.22
C SER A 56 11.35 -12.60 -6.16
N PRO A 57 12.43 -12.16 -6.83
CA PRO A 57 12.72 -10.73 -6.97
C PRO A 57 11.56 -9.96 -7.61
N LEU A 58 10.85 -10.58 -8.55
CA LEU A 58 9.75 -9.95 -9.27
C LEU A 58 8.49 -9.81 -8.40
N ALA A 59 8.15 -10.83 -7.62
CA ALA A 59 7.11 -10.75 -6.59
C ALA A 59 7.46 -9.71 -5.51
N THR A 60 8.73 -9.64 -5.11
CA THR A 60 9.21 -8.65 -4.13
C THR A 60 8.99 -7.22 -4.63
N VAL A 61 9.37 -6.95 -5.88
CA VAL A 61 9.15 -5.64 -6.51
C VAL A 61 7.66 -5.33 -6.63
N ALA A 62 6.83 -6.32 -6.99
CA ALA A 62 5.38 -6.14 -7.04
C ALA A 62 4.78 -5.77 -5.67
N ILE A 63 5.17 -6.48 -4.60
CA ILE A 63 4.70 -6.18 -3.24
C ILE A 63 5.13 -4.77 -2.81
N VAL A 64 6.41 -4.41 -3.01
CA VAL A 64 6.94 -3.08 -2.64
C VAL A 64 6.25 -1.97 -3.43
N GLY A 65 6.11 -2.15 -4.75
CA GLY A 65 5.50 -1.14 -5.63
C GLY A 65 4.03 -0.91 -5.31
N VAL A 66 3.26 -1.98 -5.10
CA VAL A 66 1.84 -1.86 -4.73
C VAL A 66 1.70 -1.26 -3.33
N ALA A 67 2.50 -1.70 -2.35
CA ALA A 67 2.47 -1.14 -1.00
C ALA A 67 2.74 0.37 -0.98
N ALA A 68 3.66 0.85 -1.82
CA ALA A 68 3.91 2.27 -1.99
C ALA A 68 2.73 3.02 -2.62
N ALA A 69 2.13 2.46 -3.69
CA ALA A 69 0.99 3.07 -4.39
C ALA A 69 -0.28 3.15 -3.53
N LEU A 70 -0.50 2.16 -2.66
CA LEU A 70 -1.68 2.07 -1.78
C LEU A 70 -1.86 3.31 -0.86
N GLY A 71 -0.78 3.98 -0.47
CA GLY A 71 -0.90 5.13 0.44
C GLY A 71 -1.21 6.44 -0.24
N ASP A 72 -0.86 6.58 -1.51
CA ASP A 72 -1.14 7.78 -2.29
C ASP A 72 -2.56 7.74 -2.86
N ALA A 73 -3.04 6.53 -3.14
CA ALA A 73 -4.42 6.26 -3.51
C ALA A 73 -5.38 6.53 -2.34
N GLY A 74 -5.88 7.75 -2.21
CA GLY A 74 -6.97 8.06 -1.30
C GLY A 74 -6.57 8.19 0.19
N SER A 75 -5.30 8.52 0.50
CA SER A 75 -4.97 8.96 1.86
C SER A 75 -5.46 10.39 2.12
N PRO A 76 -5.99 10.71 3.31
CA PRO A 76 -6.34 12.08 3.69
C PRO A 76 -5.16 13.07 3.66
N ALA A 77 -3.94 12.57 3.84
CA ALA A 77 -2.74 13.40 3.89
C ALA A 77 -1.99 13.46 2.55
N SER A 78 -2.49 12.77 1.51
CA SER A 78 -1.77 12.65 0.25
C SER A 78 -1.83 13.92 -0.59
N ASP A 79 -0.71 14.28 -1.23
CA ASP A 79 -0.64 15.34 -2.23
C ASP A 79 -1.66 15.12 -3.36
N SER A 80 -1.92 13.85 -3.71
CA SER A 80 -2.86 13.42 -4.75
C SER A 80 -4.32 13.59 -4.36
N THR A 81 -4.65 13.72 -3.08
CA THR A 81 -6.02 14.01 -2.61
C THR A 81 -6.18 15.49 -2.25
N LEU A 82 -5.18 16.10 -1.60
CA LEU A 82 -5.21 17.49 -1.17
C LEU A 82 -5.20 18.46 -2.34
N GLY A 83 -4.40 18.19 -3.38
CA GLY A 83 -4.34 19.02 -4.59
C GLY A 83 -5.69 19.16 -5.29
N PRO A 84 -6.31 18.05 -5.74
CA PRO A 84 -7.63 18.08 -6.39
C PRO A 84 -8.74 18.61 -5.48
N THR A 85 -8.77 18.19 -4.20
CA THR A 85 -9.78 18.67 -3.24
C THR A 85 -9.73 20.19 -3.09
N SER A 86 -8.54 20.78 -3.02
CA SER A 86 -8.40 22.23 -2.88
C SER A 86 -9.00 23.00 -4.06
N GLY A 87 -8.95 22.43 -5.27
CA GLY A 87 -9.60 23.00 -6.46
C GLY A 87 -11.11 22.77 -6.47
N LEU A 88 -11.57 21.57 -6.10
CA LEU A 88 -13.00 21.23 -6.04
C LEU A 88 -13.74 22.00 -4.95
N ASN A 89 -13.06 22.33 -3.85
CA ASN A 89 -13.62 23.10 -2.74
C ASN A 89 -13.51 24.63 -2.91
N ALA A 90 -13.34 25.12 -4.14
CA ALA A 90 -13.22 26.56 -4.41
C ALA A 90 -14.48 27.36 -3.99
N ASP A 91 -15.65 26.73 -4.00
CA ASP A 91 -16.93 27.33 -3.58
C ASP A 91 -17.37 26.92 -2.16
N GLY A 92 -16.53 26.17 -1.42
CA GLY A 92 -16.78 25.72 -0.06
C GLY A 92 -17.78 24.56 0.06
N LYS A 93 -18.21 23.94 -1.04
CA LYS A 93 -19.24 22.88 -1.03
C LYS A 93 -18.70 21.45 -1.14
N HIS A 94 -17.38 21.28 -1.21
CA HIS A 94 -16.77 19.98 -1.44
C HIS A 94 -16.12 19.46 -0.16
N ASP A 95 -16.58 18.30 0.33
CA ASP A 95 -16.01 17.67 1.52
C ASP A 95 -14.78 16.83 1.15
N HIS A 96 -13.63 17.18 1.71
CA HIS A 96 -12.39 16.48 1.46
C HIS A 96 -12.49 14.97 1.72
N ILE A 97 -13.14 14.57 2.81
CA ILE A 97 -13.17 13.18 3.24
C ILE A 97 -14.18 12.37 2.43
N TRP A 98 -15.42 12.86 2.34
CA TRP A 98 -16.52 12.11 1.75
C TRP A 98 -16.58 12.21 0.24
N ASP A 99 -16.19 13.34 -0.34
CA ASP A 99 -16.29 13.56 -1.79
C ASP A 99 -14.98 13.27 -2.53
N SER A 100 -13.85 13.13 -1.81
CA SER A 100 -12.55 12.81 -2.42
C SER A 100 -11.86 11.60 -1.80
N VAL A 101 -11.56 11.61 -0.51
CA VAL A 101 -10.76 10.55 0.13
C VAL A 101 -11.47 9.20 0.04
N VAL A 102 -12.70 9.08 0.54
CA VAL A 102 -13.43 7.79 0.60
C VAL A 102 -13.67 7.19 -0.79
N PRO A 103 -14.18 7.93 -1.80
CA PRO A 103 -14.39 7.38 -3.13
C PRO A 103 -13.08 6.91 -3.80
N THR A 104 -12.03 7.72 -3.70
CA THR A 104 -10.70 7.41 -4.25
C THR A 104 -10.10 6.19 -3.56
N PHE A 105 -10.17 6.15 -2.24
CA PHE A 105 -9.65 5.06 -1.43
C PHE A 105 -10.27 3.72 -1.83
N LEU A 106 -11.60 3.67 -1.91
CA LEU A 106 -12.31 2.45 -2.27
C LEU A 106 -12.03 2.05 -3.72
N HIS A 107 -12.06 2.99 -4.65
CA HIS A 107 -11.91 2.68 -6.07
C HIS A 107 -10.50 2.21 -6.45
N PHE A 108 -9.45 2.75 -5.82
CA PHE A 108 -8.07 2.39 -6.15
C PHE A 108 -7.49 1.31 -5.24
N ASN A 109 -7.70 1.37 -3.93
CA ASN A 109 -7.04 0.42 -3.02
C ASN A 109 -7.61 -1.00 -3.10
N LEU A 110 -8.91 -1.17 -3.35
CA LEU A 110 -9.48 -2.50 -3.50
C LEU A 110 -8.87 -3.24 -4.70
N PRO A 111 -8.85 -2.68 -5.93
CA PRO A 111 -8.15 -3.29 -7.05
C PRO A 111 -6.65 -3.47 -6.79
N LEU A 112 -5.96 -2.47 -6.23
CA LEU A 112 -4.52 -2.56 -5.96
C LEU A 112 -4.19 -3.70 -4.98
N LEU A 113 -4.96 -3.87 -3.91
CA LEU A 113 -4.78 -4.99 -2.97
C LEU A 113 -4.99 -6.33 -3.67
N VAL A 114 -6.05 -6.46 -4.47
CA VAL A 114 -6.37 -7.72 -5.17
C VAL A 114 -5.31 -8.06 -6.21
N PHE A 115 -4.99 -7.13 -7.11
CA PHE A 115 -4.03 -7.38 -8.19
C PHE A 115 -2.59 -7.47 -7.68
N GLY A 116 -2.23 -6.69 -6.66
CA GLY A 116 -0.92 -6.80 -6.02
C GLY A 116 -0.72 -8.14 -5.32
N TRP A 117 -1.77 -8.64 -4.67
CA TRP A 117 -1.74 -9.96 -4.06
C TRP A 117 -1.62 -11.07 -5.12
N ILE A 118 -2.39 -10.98 -6.21
CA ILE A 118 -2.29 -11.93 -7.33
C ILE A 118 -0.89 -11.89 -7.95
N ALA A 119 -0.33 -10.70 -8.20
CA ALA A 119 1.01 -10.54 -8.77
C ALA A 119 2.09 -11.16 -7.86
N ALA A 120 1.98 -10.96 -6.55
CA ALA A 120 2.89 -11.57 -5.57
C ALA A 120 2.85 -13.11 -5.56
N MET A 121 1.71 -13.69 -5.94
CA MET A 121 1.52 -15.15 -5.95
C MET A 121 1.90 -15.81 -7.28
N VAL A 122 1.91 -15.05 -8.37
CA VAL A 122 2.16 -15.58 -9.72
C VAL A 122 3.62 -15.39 -10.16
N LEU A 123 4.29 -14.33 -9.70
CA LEU A 123 5.65 -13.93 -10.10
C LEU A 123 6.73 -14.57 -9.20
#